data_AF-A0A9P0PCU7-F1
#
_entry.id   AF-A0A9P0PCU7-F1
#
_cell.length_a   1.000
_cell.length_b   1.000
_cell.length_c   1.000
_cell.angle_alpha   90.00
_cell.angle_beta   90.00
_cell.angle_gamma   90.00
#
_symmetry.space_group_name_H-M   'P 1'
#
loop_
_entity.id
_entity.type
_entity.pdbx_description
1 polymer ?
#
loop_
_entity_poly.entity_id
_entity_poly.type
_entity_poly.pdbx_seq_one_letter_code
_entity_poly.pdbx_strand_id
1 'polypeptide(L)'
;MTEANKDSSPEWYELYSFKQAYGLQDLSKKSLTEFVQKLNEDKTLQQKYFEFTIRNSDMLVNAGCDDKCMKTLTCKVTAVEAGDALDKCYENL
;
A
#
# COMPACT_ATOMS: atom_id res chain seq x y z
N MET A 1 -6.60 13.57 -9.12
CA MET A 1 -7.69 14.04 -10.01
C MET A 1 -8.10 15.48 -9.70
N THR A 2 -7.91 15.97 -8.47
CA THR A 2 -8.22 17.35 -8.05
C THR A 2 -7.73 18.41 -9.04
N GLU A 3 -6.45 18.36 -9.43
CA GLU A 3 -5.88 19.34 -10.38
C GLU A 3 -6.35 19.11 -11.83
N ALA A 4 -6.44 17.85 -12.26
CA ALA A 4 -6.95 17.50 -13.61
C ALA A 4 -8.41 17.91 -13.84
N ASN A 5 -9.19 18.16 -12.78
CA ASN A 5 -10.56 18.68 -12.88
C ASN A 5 -10.62 20.21 -12.97
N LYS A 6 -9.50 20.92 -12.73
CA LYS A 6 -9.40 22.39 -12.86
C LYS A 6 -8.87 22.80 -14.24
N ASP A 7 -7.93 22.03 -14.79
CA ASP A 7 -7.33 22.25 -16.11
C ASP A 7 -8.03 21.43 -17.20
N SER A 8 -8.04 21.94 -18.44
CA SER A 8 -8.68 21.26 -19.59
C SER A 8 -7.88 20.08 -20.13
N SER A 9 -6.63 19.88 -19.69
CA SER A 9 -5.76 18.79 -20.11
C SER A 9 -5.09 18.14 -18.90
N PRO A 10 -5.30 16.83 -18.65
CA PRO A 10 -4.68 16.16 -17.52
C PRO A 10 -3.19 15.89 -17.78
N GLU A 11 -2.34 16.31 -16.85
CA GLU A 11 -0.92 15.97 -16.84
C GLU A 11 -0.67 14.69 -16.04
N TRP A 12 0.01 13.73 -16.66
CA TRP A 12 0.45 12.50 -16.00
C TRP A 12 1.83 12.71 -15.38
N TYR A 13 2.01 12.24 -14.15
CA TYR A 13 3.29 12.31 -13.45
C TYR A 13 3.59 11.00 -12.72
N GLU A 14 4.87 10.75 -12.47
CA GLU A 14 5.29 9.65 -11.62
C GLU A 14 4.93 9.97 -10.17
N LEU A 15 4.00 9.21 -9.60
CA LEU A 15 3.67 9.35 -8.19
C LEU A 15 4.80 8.82 -7.30
N TYR A 16 5.32 7.63 -7.63
CA TYR A 16 6.43 7.01 -6.92
C TYR A 16 7.09 5.88 -7.71
N SER A 17 8.34 5.61 -7.37
CA SER A 17 9.04 4.36 -7.68
C SER A 17 9.03 3.47 -6.44
N PHE A 18 8.56 2.21 -6.55
CA PHE A 18 8.48 1.27 -5.42
C PHE A 18 9.85 1.08 -4.74
N LYS A 19 10.91 0.97 -5.53
CA LYS A 19 12.27 0.84 -5.00
C LYS A 19 12.69 2.06 -4.20
N GLN A 20 12.46 3.26 -4.72
CA GLN A 20 12.86 4.50 -4.05
C GLN A 20 12.01 4.75 -2.81
N ALA A 21 10.70 4.53 -2.90
CA ALA A 21 9.77 4.74 -1.80
C ALA A 21 10.05 3.83 -0.60
N TYR A 22 10.49 2.59 -0.82
CA TYR A 22 10.71 1.60 0.23
C TYR A 22 12.18 1.21 0.43
N GLY A 23 13.11 1.92 -0.21
CA GLY A 23 14.55 1.71 -0.05
C GLY A 23 15.06 0.34 -0.54
N LEU A 24 14.42 -0.25 -1.55
CA LEU A 24 14.78 -1.56 -2.08
C LEU A 24 15.87 -1.46 -3.14
N GLN A 25 16.87 -2.34 -3.05
CA GLN A 25 17.93 -2.48 -4.05
C GLN A 25 17.42 -3.13 -5.34
N ASP A 26 16.47 -4.07 -5.23
CA ASP A 26 15.84 -4.77 -6.35
C ASP A 26 14.41 -5.21 -6.01
N LEU A 27 13.73 -5.84 -6.97
CA LEU A 27 12.39 -6.42 -6.80
C LEU A 27 12.45 -7.96 -6.78
N SER A 28 13.57 -8.53 -6.32
CA SER A 28 13.67 -9.97 -6.16
C SER A 28 12.68 -10.47 -5.10
N LYS A 29 12.33 -11.77 -5.18
CA LYS A 29 11.49 -12.43 -4.18
C LYS A 29 11.99 -12.18 -2.75
N LYS A 30 13.31 -12.24 -2.54
CA LYS A 30 13.94 -12.02 -1.24
C LYS A 30 13.66 -10.59 -0.73
N SER A 31 13.98 -9.58 -1.53
CA SER A 31 13.77 -8.17 -1.15
C SER A 31 12.30 -7.85 -0.88
N LEU A 32 11.38 -8.43 -1.66
CA LEU A 32 9.94 -8.28 -1.45
C LEU A 32 9.45 -9.00 -0.19
N THR A 33 9.96 -10.20 0.12
CA THR A 33 9.65 -10.89 1.38
C THR A 33 10.12 -10.09 2.60
N GLU A 34 11.34 -9.54 2.56
CA GLU A 34 11.86 -8.68 3.64
C GLU A 34 11.04 -7.39 3.78
N PHE A 35 10.58 -6.80 2.68
CA PHE A 35 9.68 -5.65 2.70
C PHE A 35 8.36 -5.99 3.40
N VAL A 36 7.73 -7.11 3.05
CA VAL A 36 6.46 -7.53 3.66
C VAL A 36 6.58 -7.75 5.16
N GLN A 37 7.69 -8.34 5.63
CA GLN A 37 7.95 -8.49 7.07
C GLN A 37 7.99 -7.14 7.78
N LYS A 38 8.75 -6.17 7.23
CA LYS A 38 8.80 -4.80 7.77
C LYS A 38 7.44 -4.10 7.71
N LEU A 39 6.69 -4.29 6.63
CA LEU A 39 5.35 -3.72 6.46
C LEU A 39 4.39 -4.20 7.55
N ASN A 40 4.53 -5.41 8.06
CA ASN A 40 3.66 -5.92 9.11
C ASN A 40 3.97 -5.35 10.51
N GLU A 41 5.17 -4.81 10.72
CA GLU A 41 5.66 -4.35 12.02
C GLU A 41 5.68 -2.82 12.16
N ASP A 42 5.85 -2.09 11.05
CA ASP A 42 6.02 -0.64 11.05
C ASP A 42 4.74 0.09 10.59
N LYS A 43 4.05 0.74 11.54
CA LYS A 43 2.83 1.52 11.28
C LYS A 43 3.05 2.70 10.31
N THR A 44 4.24 3.30 10.32
CA THR A 44 4.57 4.40 9.39
C THR A 44 4.69 3.85 7.97
N LEU A 45 5.30 2.68 7.83
CA LEU A 45 5.41 1.99 6.55
C LEU A 45 4.05 1.55 6.03
N GLN A 46 3.17 1.06 6.92
CA GLN A 46 1.78 0.74 6.60
C GLN A 46 1.00 1.95 6.09
N GLN A 47 1.10 3.09 6.76
CA GLN A 47 0.46 4.33 6.35
C GLN A 47 0.96 4.79 4.96
N LYS A 48 2.27 4.78 4.74
CA LYS A 48 2.87 5.11 3.43
C LYS A 48 2.39 4.15 2.33
N TYR A 49 2.27 2.86 2.64
CA TYR A 49 1.75 1.86 1.72
C TYR A 49 0.27 2.06 1.40
N PHE A 50 -0.54 2.42 2.40
CA PHE A 50 -1.94 2.79 2.22
C PHE A 50 -2.06 3.98 1.26
N GLU A 51 -1.34 5.08 1.52
CA GLU A 51 -1.36 6.30 0.69
C GLU A 51 -1.05 5.99 -0.78
N PHE A 52 0.00 5.24 -1.06
CA PHE A 52 0.31 4.83 -2.43
C PHE A 52 -0.72 3.86 -3.04
N THR A 53 -1.33 2.98 -2.23
CA THR A 53 -2.41 2.08 -2.70
C THR A 53 -3.63 2.85 -3.20
N ILE A 54 -3.99 3.93 -2.51
CA ILE A 54 -5.08 4.84 -2.91
C ILE A 54 -4.61 5.93 -3.89
N ARG A 55 -3.37 5.83 -4.41
CA ARG A 55 -2.76 6.78 -5.35
C ARG A 55 -2.73 8.22 -4.83
N ASN A 56 -2.46 8.41 -3.54
CA ASN A 56 -2.47 9.69 -2.83
C ASN A 56 -3.74 10.52 -3.12
N SER A 57 -4.90 9.87 -3.15
CA SER A 57 -6.19 10.56 -3.28
C SER A 57 -6.47 11.41 -2.04
N ASP A 58 -6.53 12.74 -2.19
CA ASP A 58 -6.81 13.68 -1.09
C ASP A 58 -8.03 13.26 -0.24
N MET A 59 -9.11 12.84 -0.91
CA MET A 59 -10.34 12.39 -0.25
C MET A 59 -10.10 11.15 0.62
N LEU A 60 -9.38 10.16 0.09
CA LEU A 60 -9.18 8.88 0.78
C LEU A 60 -8.09 8.97 1.85
N VAL A 61 -7.07 9.82 1.65
CA VAL A 61 -6.07 10.14 2.68
C VAL A 61 -6.75 10.79 3.89
N ASN A 62 -7.63 11.77 3.64
CA ASN A 62 -8.39 12.45 4.71
C ASN A 62 -9.40 11.52 5.41
N ALA A 63 -9.99 10.56 4.69
CA ALA A 63 -10.86 9.55 5.28
C ALA A 63 -10.09 8.59 6.21
N GLY A 64 -8.81 8.35 5.92
CA GLY A 64 -7.94 7.48 6.69
C GLY A 64 -8.25 5.98 6.53
N CYS A 65 -7.48 5.17 7.23
CA CYS A 65 -7.60 3.71 7.28
C CYS A 65 -7.45 3.29 8.74
N ASP A 66 -8.52 2.78 9.34
CA ASP A 66 -8.50 2.28 10.71
C ASP A 66 -7.69 0.97 10.84
N ASP A 67 -7.52 0.46 12.06
CA ASP A 67 -6.71 -0.75 12.30
C ASP A 67 -7.22 -1.98 11.53
N LYS A 68 -8.55 -2.10 11.36
CA LYS A 68 -9.16 -3.21 10.60
C LYS A 68 -8.86 -3.07 9.11
N CYS A 69 -9.00 -1.86 8.57
CA CYS A 69 -8.63 -1.51 7.21
C CYS A 69 -7.14 -1.81 6.98
N MET A 70 -6.27 -1.38 7.88
CA MET A 70 -4.81 -1.52 7.74
C MET A 70 -4.38 -2.98 7.79
N LYS A 71 -4.93 -3.75 8.74
CA LYS A 71 -4.69 -5.20 8.81
C LYS A 71 -5.19 -5.89 7.54
N THR A 72 -6.37 -5.54 7.05
CA THR A 72 -6.91 -6.10 5.81
C THR A 72 -6.01 -5.77 4.60
N LEU A 73 -5.47 -4.55 4.55
CA LEU A 73 -4.56 -4.11 3.49
C LEU A 73 -3.27 -4.95 3.50
N THR A 74 -2.63 -5.10 4.65
CA THR A 74 -1.36 -5.85 4.75
C THR A 74 -1.56 -7.35 4.52
N CYS A 75 -2.64 -7.95 5.02
CA CYS A 75 -2.99 -9.35 4.76
C CYS A 75 -3.12 -9.69 3.28
N LYS A 76 -3.71 -8.78 2.49
CA LYS A 76 -3.89 -8.97 1.05
C LYS A 76 -2.57 -8.97 0.26
N VAL A 77 -1.50 -8.38 0.79
CA VAL A 77 -0.19 -8.36 0.12
C VAL A 77 0.40 -9.76 -0.01
N THR A 78 0.17 -10.63 0.97
CA THR A 78 0.73 -11.98 1.03
C THR A 78 -0.14 -13.06 0.39
N ALA A 79 -1.32 -12.70 -0.07
CA ALA A 79 -2.33 -13.66 -0.50
C ALA A 79 -2.48 -13.69 -2.01
N VAL A 80 -2.54 -14.92 -2.54
CA VAL A 80 -2.80 -15.16 -3.97
C VAL A 80 -4.31 -15.27 -4.22
N GLU A 81 -5.04 -15.89 -3.29
CA GLU A 81 -6.49 -16.06 -3.36
C GLU A 81 -7.19 -15.15 -2.35
N ALA A 82 -8.21 -14.43 -2.81
CA ALA A 82 -8.88 -13.41 -2.01
C ALA A 82 -9.61 -13.98 -0.77
N GLY A 83 -10.11 -15.22 -0.84
CA GLY A 83 -10.72 -15.90 0.31
C GLY A 83 -9.68 -16.25 1.38
N ASP A 84 -8.62 -16.96 0.96
CA ASP A 84 -7.50 -17.35 1.81
C ASP A 84 -6.76 -16.16 2.46
N ALA A 85 -6.78 -15.00 1.81
CA ALA A 85 -6.09 -13.80 2.26
C ALA A 85 -6.49 -13.34 3.65
N LEU A 86 -7.77 -13.45 3.96
CA LEU A 86 -8.32 -12.98 5.22
C LEU A 86 -8.26 -14.12 6.23
N ASP A 87 -8.78 -15.29 5.89
CA ASP A 87 -8.89 -16.42 6.82
C ASP A 87 -7.52 -16.78 7.42
N LYS A 88 -6.49 -17.00 6.58
CA LYS A 88 -5.16 -17.37 7.07
C LYS A 88 -4.43 -16.25 7.81
N CYS A 89 -4.73 -14.99 7.49
CA CYS A 89 -4.08 -13.84 8.12
C CYS A 89 -4.73 -13.46 9.47
N TYR A 90 -6.02 -13.74 9.64
CA TYR A 90 -6.71 -13.59 10.92
C TYR A 90 -6.52 -14.81 11.84
N GLU A 91 -6.23 -16.01 11.29
CA GLU A 91 -5.99 -17.25 12.04
C GLU A 91 -4.61 -17.36 12.70
N ASN A 92 -3.57 -16.70 12.19
CA ASN A 92 -2.19 -16.80 12.69
C ASN A 92 -1.82 -15.72 13.73
N LEU A 93 -2.68 -15.47 14.71
CA LEU A 93 -2.38 -14.64 15.89
C LEU A 93 -2.26 -15.47 17.17
#